data_AF-A0A956H2C4-F1
#
_entry.id   AF-A0A956H2C4-F1
#
_cell.length_a   1.000
_cell.length_b   1.000
_cell.length_c   1.000
_cell.angle_alpha   90.00
_cell.angle_beta   90.00
_cell.angle_gamma   90.00
#
_symmetry.space_group_name_H-M   'P 1'
#
loop_
_entity.id
_entity.type
_entity.pdbx_description
1 polymer ?
#
loop_
_entity_poly.entity_id
_entity_poly.type
_entity_poly.pdbx_seq_one_letter_code
_entity_poly.pdbx_strand_id
1 'polypeptide(L)'
;MRPFDIQHRVLLCQHCSAPNPVPIVGGQQFCGNCGAPEHYEARRPAGPWAGAPTTDEGTRLAQLRAQDGQSLKIPESLLHLVADSGFAAAKVQEAWMVYQATRIEVKTTRSPDAAERLYVLTLLGNNHLSTSGEELRRRGLLETSLETLYLPRHQQALRATLAMASAKEGDRRSAEAWLEPCDPRALDLESDSAYRMARAYLDTVAGDYPRVLAILGREDDEIPIADARDPTCAVLRANALERMGDLEGAVRALSTRMGKEGPGGRMAMERTIESHRQLALCPSSMLRALEAHVEQAASVAMASQGGGAGKLMLGLGALFIVGSLIYGVVGTLAGWSDVAEDALAFSFGGVLTAAIGGGMFWSGHKAAYLRRHGLRARGVVKGIQRTGTEINDVPVMEVTVTVMRDGLPPYEASFRQLMEAQLQAQLLPGVELPLRVHPSKPSEIMLEII
;
A
#
# COMPACT_ATOMS: atom_id res chain seq x y z
N MET A 1 -28.87 -18.39 -4.83
CA MET A 1 -28.93 -17.38 -3.75
C MET A 1 -27.68 -16.52 -3.89
N ARG A 2 -27.81 -15.19 -3.91
CA ARG A 2 -26.64 -14.29 -3.87
C ARG A 2 -26.11 -14.28 -2.44
N PRO A 3 -24.83 -14.61 -2.18
CA PRO A 3 -24.28 -14.69 -0.83
C PRO A 3 -24.53 -13.44 0.03
N PHE A 4 -24.61 -12.25 -0.56
CA PHE A 4 -24.76 -10.99 0.18
C PHE A 4 -26.16 -10.33 0.11
N ASP A 5 -27.18 -11.04 -0.36
CA ASP A 5 -28.56 -10.54 -0.36
C ASP A 5 -29.02 -10.15 1.06
N ILE A 6 -29.58 -8.95 1.23
CA ILE A 6 -30.07 -8.47 2.52
C ILE A 6 -31.31 -9.23 2.99
N GLN A 7 -32.09 -9.83 2.10
CA GLN A 7 -33.27 -10.64 2.44
C GLN A 7 -32.90 -12.00 3.04
N HIS A 8 -31.64 -12.40 2.92
CA HIS A 8 -31.10 -13.60 3.55
C HIS A 8 -30.23 -13.20 4.75
N ARG A 9 -30.25 -14.03 5.78
CA ARG A 9 -29.42 -13.87 6.98
C ARG A 9 -28.57 -15.11 7.14
N VAL A 10 -27.27 -14.91 7.27
CA VAL A 10 -26.31 -16.00 7.48
C VAL A 10 -25.52 -15.68 8.74
N LEU A 11 -25.48 -16.59 9.70
CA LEU A 11 -24.73 -16.44 10.94
C LEU A 11 -23.79 -17.64 11.13
N LEU A 12 -22.68 -17.45 11.83
CA LEU A 12 -21.78 -18.53 12.21
C LEU A 12 -22.36 -19.28 13.41
N CYS A 13 -22.38 -20.61 13.30
CA CYS A 13 -22.65 -21.50 14.42
C CYS A 13 -21.71 -21.20 15.61
N GLN A 14 -22.24 -21.21 16.84
CA GLN A 14 -21.45 -20.96 18.05
C GLN A 14 -20.47 -22.10 18.35
N HIS A 15 -20.75 -23.29 17.84
CA HIS A 15 -19.98 -24.50 18.13
C HIS A 15 -18.90 -24.79 17.09
N CYS A 16 -19.24 -24.76 15.80
CA CYS A 16 -18.32 -25.18 14.72
C CYS A 16 -17.89 -24.04 13.78
N SER A 17 -18.39 -22.82 13.96
CA SER A 17 -18.09 -21.68 13.09
C SER A 17 -18.50 -21.86 11.61
N ALA A 18 -19.30 -22.87 11.28
CA ALA A 18 -19.86 -23.03 9.94
C ALA A 18 -20.96 -21.98 9.69
N PRO A 19 -21.10 -21.45 8.47
CA PRO A 19 -22.20 -20.57 8.13
C PRO A 19 -23.53 -21.32 8.17
N ASN A 20 -24.53 -20.72 8.80
CA ASN A 20 -25.87 -21.26 8.94
C ASN A 20 -26.87 -20.21 8.42
N PRO A 21 -27.69 -20.52 7.40
CA PRO A 21 -28.81 -19.66 7.02
C PRO A 21 -29.84 -19.60 8.15
N VAL A 22 -30.23 -18.40 8.56
CA VAL A 22 -31.14 -18.16 9.69
C VAL A 22 -32.34 -17.33 9.23
N PRO A 23 -33.57 -17.56 9.74
CA PRO A 23 -34.70 -16.68 9.50
C PRO A 23 -34.43 -15.26 10.02
N ILE A 24 -34.89 -14.25 9.28
CA ILE A 24 -34.83 -12.84 9.73
C ILE A 24 -35.55 -12.68 11.08
N VAL A 25 -36.68 -13.38 11.27
CA VAL A 25 -37.47 -13.35 12.51
C VAL A 25 -36.78 -14.04 13.71
N GLY A 26 -35.64 -14.71 13.49
CA GLY A 26 -34.98 -15.51 14.53
C GLY A 26 -35.65 -16.86 14.77
N GLY A 27 -35.40 -17.45 15.93
CA GLY A 27 -35.95 -18.73 16.36
C GLY A 27 -34.89 -19.79 16.69
N GLN A 28 -35.34 -21.00 16.98
CA GLN A 28 -34.49 -22.15 17.24
C GLN A 28 -34.25 -22.94 15.95
N GLN A 29 -32.99 -23.27 15.66
CA GLN A 29 -32.60 -24.10 14.52
C GLN A 29 -31.42 -25.00 14.87
N PHE A 30 -31.23 -26.07 14.12
CA PHE A 30 -30.03 -26.90 14.24
C PHE A 30 -28.99 -26.44 13.21
N CYS A 31 -27.73 -26.38 13.60
CA CYS A 31 -26.65 -26.12 12.66
C CYS A 31 -26.58 -27.25 11.63
N GLY A 32 -26.67 -26.91 10.33
CA GLY A 32 -26.59 -27.91 9.27
C GLY A 32 -25.26 -28.68 9.19
N ASN A 33 -24.20 -28.20 9.83
CA ASN A 33 -22.88 -28.83 9.82
C ASN A 33 -22.61 -29.74 11.04
N CYS A 34 -22.80 -29.24 12.26
CA CYS A 34 -22.52 -30.01 13.48
C CYS A 34 -23.76 -30.54 14.21
N GLY A 35 -24.97 -30.19 13.76
CA GLY A 35 -26.22 -30.60 14.40
C GLY A 35 -26.51 -29.94 15.76
N ALA A 36 -25.66 -29.02 16.23
CA ALA A 36 -25.90 -28.34 17.51
C ALA A 36 -27.17 -27.45 17.45
N PRO A 37 -28.02 -27.45 18.50
CA PRO A 37 -29.15 -26.53 18.57
C PRO A 37 -28.64 -25.10 18.83
N GLU A 38 -29.16 -24.14 18.08
CA GLU A 38 -28.83 -22.73 18.15
C GLU A 38 -30.11 -21.91 18.35
N HIS A 39 -30.02 -20.85 19.14
CA HIS A 39 -31.09 -19.87 19.32
C HIS A 39 -30.64 -18.53 18.75
N TYR A 40 -31.43 -18.00 17.83
CA TYR A 40 -31.15 -16.74 17.15
C TYR A 40 -32.22 -15.70 17.50
N GLU A 41 -31.80 -14.53 17.96
CA GLU A 41 -32.69 -13.37 18.08
C GLU A 41 -33.17 -12.92 16.69
N ALA A 42 -34.31 -12.23 16.61
CA ALA A 42 -34.70 -11.55 15.39
C ALA A 42 -33.60 -10.57 14.96
N ARG A 43 -33.36 -10.44 13.65
CA ARG A 43 -32.41 -9.45 13.14
C ARG A 43 -32.86 -8.08 13.61
N ARG A 44 -32.01 -7.41 14.38
CA ARG A 44 -32.30 -6.06 14.86
C ARG A 44 -32.37 -5.14 13.64
N PRO A 45 -33.49 -4.43 13.41
CA PRO A 45 -33.50 -3.39 12.40
C PRO A 45 -32.38 -2.41 12.76
N ALA A 46 -31.66 -1.94 11.76
CA ALA A 46 -30.70 -0.89 12.04
C ALA A 46 -31.49 0.31 12.57
N GLY A 47 -31.13 0.80 13.76
CA GLY A 47 -31.74 2.00 14.28
C GLY A 47 -31.51 3.15 13.28
N PRO A 48 -32.47 4.06 13.10
CA PRO A 48 -32.22 5.25 12.33
C PRO A 48 -31.01 5.94 12.93
N TRP A 49 -30.07 6.35 12.09
CA TRP A 49 -28.99 7.20 12.54
C TRP A 49 -29.59 8.43 13.21
N ALA A 50 -29.11 8.76 14.42
CA ALA A 50 -29.73 9.74 15.32
C ALA A 50 -29.63 11.21 14.84
N GLY A 51 -29.26 11.44 13.58
CA GLY A 51 -28.98 12.73 13.00
C GLY A 51 -27.51 13.14 13.17
N ALA A 52 -27.03 13.96 12.25
CA ALA A 52 -25.65 14.42 12.26
C ALA A 52 -25.41 15.36 13.42
N PRO A 53 -24.22 15.32 14.03
CA PRO A 53 -23.72 16.46 14.77
C PRO A 53 -23.87 17.71 13.88
N THR A 54 -24.34 18.81 14.44
CA THR A 54 -24.47 20.10 13.74
C THR A 54 -23.11 20.77 13.48
N THR A 55 -22.01 20.03 13.58
CA THR A 55 -20.66 20.52 13.35
C THR A 55 -20.51 20.94 11.90
N ASP A 56 -19.99 22.14 11.68
CA ASP A 56 -19.57 22.62 10.37
C ASP A 56 -18.64 21.60 9.68
N GLU A 57 -18.78 21.45 8.36
CA GLU A 57 -18.05 20.43 7.61
C GLU A 57 -16.54 20.67 7.60
N GLY A 58 -16.09 21.93 7.52
CA GLY A 58 -14.66 22.26 7.57
C GLY A 58 -14.04 21.87 8.91
N THR A 59 -14.75 22.15 10.01
CA THR A 59 -14.34 21.75 11.37
C THR A 59 -14.29 20.23 11.51
N ARG A 60 -15.28 19.53 10.96
CA ARG A 60 -15.33 18.06 10.96
C ARG A 60 -14.16 17.45 10.21
N LEU A 61 -13.86 17.93 9.00
CA LEU A 61 -12.72 17.44 8.21
C LEU A 61 -11.37 17.72 8.90
N ALA A 62 -11.22 18.85 9.59
CA ALA A 62 -10.02 19.13 10.38
C ALA A 62 -9.84 18.13 11.54
N GLN A 63 -10.92 17.73 12.21
CA GLN A 63 -10.89 16.69 13.25
C GLN A 63 -10.54 15.32 12.69
N LEU A 64 -11.04 14.98 11.50
CA LEU A 64 -10.68 13.74 10.82
C LEU A 64 -9.20 13.72 10.41
N ARG A 65 -8.65 14.83 9.89
CA ARG A 65 -7.20 14.95 9.60
C ARG A 65 -6.33 14.73 10.83
N ALA A 66 -6.78 15.15 12.01
CA ALA A 66 -6.01 14.95 13.25
C ALA A 66 -5.91 13.47 13.68
N GLN A 67 -6.75 12.59 13.11
CA GLN A 67 -6.72 11.14 13.33
C GLN A 67 -5.92 10.40 12.26
N ASP A 68 -5.49 11.09 11.21
CA ASP A 68 -4.76 10.51 10.09
C ASP A 68 -3.39 9.96 10.53
N GLY A 69 -2.90 8.92 9.85
CA GLY A 69 -1.70 8.17 10.22
C GLY A 69 -1.84 7.29 11.48
N GLN A 70 -3.02 7.23 12.11
CA GLN A 70 -3.30 6.28 13.18
C GLN A 70 -3.78 4.96 12.60
N SER A 71 -2.84 4.07 12.30
CA SER A 71 -3.19 2.71 11.86
C SER A 71 -4.03 1.98 12.92
N LEU A 72 -4.97 1.15 12.48
CA LEU A 72 -5.74 0.27 13.35
C LEU A 72 -4.79 -0.56 14.22
N LYS A 73 -4.78 -0.28 15.52
CA LYS A 73 -3.91 -0.96 16.46
C LYS A 73 -4.41 -2.39 16.66
N ILE A 74 -3.61 -3.36 16.23
CA ILE A 74 -3.87 -4.76 16.53
C ILE A 74 -3.68 -4.97 18.04
N PRO A 75 -4.69 -5.44 18.78
CA PRO A 75 -4.53 -5.77 20.19
C PRO A 75 -3.38 -6.74 20.41
N GLU A 76 -2.57 -6.51 21.44
CA GLU A 76 -1.37 -7.32 21.72
C GLU A 76 -1.68 -8.83 21.80
N SER A 77 -2.84 -9.15 22.39
CA SER A 77 -3.37 -10.52 22.47
C SER A 77 -3.60 -11.20 21.12
N LEU A 78 -3.60 -10.48 20.00
CA LEU A 78 -3.78 -11.03 18.65
C LEU A 78 -2.49 -11.10 17.83
N LEU A 79 -1.39 -10.47 18.28
CA LEU A 79 -0.17 -10.37 17.47
C LEU A 79 0.38 -11.74 17.05
N HIS A 80 0.24 -12.75 17.90
CA HIS A 80 0.69 -14.12 17.61
C HIS A 80 -0.15 -14.86 16.55
N LEU A 81 -1.31 -14.33 16.16
CA LEU A 81 -2.20 -14.90 15.14
C LEU A 81 -2.01 -14.28 13.76
N VAL A 82 -1.33 -13.13 13.67
CA VAL A 82 -1.26 -12.31 12.46
C VAL A 82 0.00 -12.64 11.67
N ALA A 83 -0.14 -12.78 10.35
CA ALA A 83 0.95 -12.71 9.40
C ALA A 83 0.52 -11.84 8.21
N ASP A 84 1.39 -10.92 7.81
CA ASP A 84 1.11 -9.95 6.76
C ASP A 84 -0.20 -9.16 7.00
N SER A 85 -1.24 -9.44 6.20
CA SER A 85 -2.54 -8.74 6.20
C SER A 85 -3.71 -9.61 6.66
N GLY A 86 -3.43 -10.79 7.24
CA GLY A 86 -4.42 -11.76 7.66
C GLY A 86 -3.92 -12.68 8.76
N PHE A 87 -4.58 -13.83 8.91
CA PHE A 87 -4.12 -14.86 9.83
C PHE A 87 -2.89 -15.58 9.28
N ALA A 88 -1.94 -15.90 10.16
CA ALA A 88 -0.88 -16.84 9.85
C ALA A 88 -1.50 -18.20 9.48
N ALA A 89 -1.06 -18.81 8.37
CA ALA A 89 -1.68 -20.02 7.83
C ALA A 89 -1.77 -21.16 8.87
N ALA A 90 -0.72 -21.34 9.68
CA ALA A 90 -0.67 -22.34 10.75
C ALA A 90 -1.57 -22.02 11.97
N LYS A 91 -2.12 -20.80 12.04
CA LYS A 91 -2.88 -20.28 13.18
C LYS A 91 -4.35 -20.05 12.88
N VAL A 92 -4.83 -20.37 11.66
CA VAL A 92 -6.23 -20.13 11.26
C VAL A 92 -7.22 -20.80 12.21
N GLN A 93 -6.99 -22.06 12.60
CA GLN A 93 -7.89 -22.77 13.51
C GLN A 93 -7.90 -22.14 14.92
N GLU A 94 -6.73 -21.72 15.41
CA GLU A 94 -6.60 -21.00 16.69
C GLU A 94 -7.33 -19.67 16.66
N ALA A 95 -7.17 -18.90 15.57
CA ALA A 95 -7.86 -17.65 15.37
C ALA A 95 -9.40 -17.79 15.40
N TRP A 96 -9.94 -18.88 14.83
CA TRP A 96 -11.37 -19.17 14.91
C TRP A 96 -11.84 -19.50 16.33
N MET A 97 -11.02 -20.18 17.14
CA MET A 97 -11.34 -20.41 18.55
C MET A 97 -11.33 -19.09 19.34
N VAL A 98 -10.32 -18.23 19.13
CA VAL A 98 -10.24 -16.92 19.76
C VAL A 98 -11.40 -16.01 19.34
N TYR A 99 -11.81 -16.06 18.07
CA TYR A 99 -13.00 -15.35 17.58
C TYR A 99 -14.26 -15.77 18.33
N GLN A 100 -14.53 -17.08 18.46
CA GLN A 100 -15.74 -17.55 19.16
C GLN A 100 -15.71 -17.20 20.65
N ALA A 101 -14.57 -17.36 21.31
CA ALA A 101 -14.41 -16.97 22.71
C ALA A 101 -14.66 -15.46 22.90
N THR A 102 -14.06 -14.62 22.05
CA THR A 102 -14.21 -13.17 22.12
C THR A 102 -15.66 -12.74 21.84
N ARG A 103 -16.34 -13.40 20.90
CA ARG A 103 -17.76 -13.18 20.61
C ARG A 103 -18.64 -13.43 21.84
N ILE A 104 -18.42 -14.53 22.56
CA ILE A 104 -19.14 -14.85 23.81
C ILE A 104 -18.85 -13.79 24.88
N GLU A 105 -17.60 -13.37 25.00
CA GLU A 105 -17.18 -12.34 25.95
C GLU A 105 -17.86 -11.00 25.68
N VAL A 106 -17.92 -10.55 24.42
CA VAL A 106 -18.60 -9.30 24.03
C VAL A 106 -20.08 -9.34 24.40
N LYS A 107 -20.77 -10.46 24.14
CA LYS A 107 -22.19 -10.62 24.49
C LYS A 107 -22.43 -10.57 25.99
N THR A 108 -21.56 -11.21 26.76
CA THR A 108 -21.72 -11.34 28.22
C THR A 108 -21.32 -10.07 28.96
N THR A 109 -20.18 -9.49 28.60
CA THR A 109 -19.54 -8.41 29.36
C THR A 109 -19.82 -7.03 28.79
N ARG A 110 -20.09 -6.92 27.48
CA ARG A 110 -20.10 -5.67 26.73
C ARG A 110 -18.83 -4.83 26.99
N SER A 111 -17.67 -5.49 27.10
CA SER A 111 -16.37 -4.85 27.22
C SER A 111 -15.95 -4.17 25.90
N PRO A 112 -15.55 -2.88 25.92
CA PRO A 112 -15.02 -2.20 24.73
C PRO A 112 -13.77 -2.87 24.16
N ASP A 113 -12.88 -3.38 25.01
CA ASP A 113 -11.65 -4.05 24.57
C ASP A 113 -11.96 -5.37 23.87
N ALA A 114 -12.94 -6.12 24.39
CA ALA A 114 -13.42 -7.34 23.74
C ALA A 114 -14.08 -7.03 22.39
N ALA A 115 -14.82 -5.92 22.30
CA ALA A 115 -15.43 -5.47 21.05
C ALA A 115 -14.38 -5.07 20.01
N GLU A 116 -13.33 -4.35 20.41
CA GLU A 116 -12.21 -4.00 19.53
C GLU A 116 -11.48 -5.25 19.03
N ARG A 117 -11.19 -6.19 19.92
CA ARG A 117 -10.58 -7.48 19.55
C ARG A 117 -11.46 -8.29 18.59
N LEU A 118 -12.78 -8.34 18.81
CA LEU A 118 -13.71 -9.01 17.91
C LEU A 118 -13.76 -8.33 16.54
N TYR A 119 -13.75 -7.00 16.51
CA TYR A 119 -13.72 -6.23 15.26
C TYR A 119 -12.45 -6.53 14.46
N VAL A 120 -11.27 -6.47 15.08
CA VAL A 120 -10.00 -6.79 14.41
C VAL A 120 -9.97 -8.23 13.89
N LEU A 121 -10.39 -9.21 14.70
CA LEU A 121 -10.53 -10.61 14.26
C LEU A 121 -11.48 -10.75 13.06
N THR A 122 -12.54 -9.93 13.01
CA THR A 122 -13.49 -9.93 11.90
C THR A 122 -12.85 -9.41 10.61
N LEU A 123 -12.04 -8.35 10.68
CA LEU A 123 -11.35 -7.83 9.49
C LEU A 123 -10.31 -8.83 8.96
N LEU A 124 -9.50 -9.41 9.87
CA LEU A 124 -8.51 -10.44 9.51
C LEU A 124 -9.18 -11.69 8.92
N GLY A 125 -10.28 -12.15 9.53
CA GLY A 125 -11.06 -13.26 9.02
C GLY A 125 -11.74 -12.97 7.69
N ASN A 126 -12.23 -11.74 7.47
CA ASN A 126 -12.81 -11.33 6.19
C ASN A 126 -11.77 -11.36 5.07
N ASN A 127 -10.55 -10.86 5.32
CA ASN A 127 -9.45 -10.91 4.36
C ASN A 127 -9.10 -12.36 4.01
N HIS A 128 -8.94 -13.23 5.02
CA HIS A 128 -8.63 -14.64 4.82
C HIS A 128 -9.72 -15.38 4.04
N LEU A 129 -11.00 -15.20 4.39
CA LEU A 129 -12.09 -15.89 3.70
C LEU A 129 -12.32 -15.36 2.29
N SER A 130 -12.02 -14.07 2.04
CA SER A 130 -12.07 -13.50 0.69
C SER A 130 -11.00 -14.09 -0.22
N THR A 131 -9.79 -14.36 0.29
CA THR A 131 -8.72 -14.99 -0.52
C THR A 131 -8.96 -16.48 -0.73
N SER A 132 -9.56 -17.17 0.25
CA SER A 132 -9.93 -18.59 0.15
C SER A 132 -11.20 -18.85 -0.68
N GLY A 133 -11.97 -17.81 -1.04
CA GLY A 133 -13.21 -17.95 -1.81
C GLY A 133 -14.41 -18.52 -1.01
N GLU A 134 -14.34 -18.50 0.33
CA GLU A 134 -15.40 -18.99 1.22
C GLU A 134 -16.49 -17.93 1.46
N GLU A 135 -17.15 -17.47 0.39
CA GLU A 135 -18.05 -16.30 0.42
C GLU A 135 -19.21 -16.42 1.43
N LEU A 136 -19.82 -17.60 1.55
CA LEU A 136 -20.93 -17.80 2.50
C LEU A 136 -20.45 -17.73 3.96
N ARG A 137 -19.26 -18.25 4.26
CA ARG A 137 -18.65 -18.13 5.59
C ARG A 137 -18.20 -16.71 5.86
N ARG A 138 -17.68 -16.01 4.83
CA ARG A 138 -17.32 -14.59 4.90
C ARG A 138 -18.53 -13.73 5.24
N ARG A 139 -19.67 -13.97 4.57
CA ARG A 139 -20.94 -13.35 4.90
C ARG A 139 -21.35 -13.64 6.34
N GLY A 140 -21.31 -14.91 6.74
CA GLY A 140 -21.65 -15.35 8.09
C GLY A 140 -20.82 -14.66 9.16
N LEU A 141 -19.50 -14.54 8.94
CA LEU A 141 -18.57 -13.82 9.82
C LEU A 141 -18.99 -12.36 10.00
N LEU A 142 -19.20 -11.64 8.89
CA LEU A 142 -19.54 -10.21 8.91
C LEU A 142 -20.88 -9.96 9.61
N GLU A 143 -21.93 -10.70 9.27
CA GLU A 143 -23.25 -10.57 9.91
C GLU A 143 -23.21 -10.95 11.40
N THR A 144 -22.52 -12.04 11.76
CA THR A 144 -22.40 -12.48 13.16
C THR A 144 -21.71 -11.44 14.02
N SER A 145 -20.62 -10.86 13.52
CA SER A 145 -19.89 -9.79 14.20
C SER A 145 -20.73 -8.52 14.28
N LEU A 146 -21.43 -8.16 13.21
CA LEU A 146 -22.31 -6.99 13.17
C LEU A 146 -23.44 -7.07 14.22
N GLU A 147 -24.03 -8.24 14.43
CA GLU A 147 -25.07 -8.45 15.45
C GLU A 147 -24.52 -8.58 16.87
N THR A 148 -23.24 -8.92 17.01
CA THR A 148 -22.58 -9.07 18.32
C THR A 148 -21.98 -7.75 18.82
N LEU A 149 -21.38 -6.96 17.92
CA LEU A 149 -20.75 -5.68 18.25
C LEU A 149 -21.82 -4.63 18.53
N TYR A 150 -21.57 -3.79 19.52
CA TYR A 150 -22.50 -2.74 19.96
C TYR A 150 -21.93 -1.32 19.80
N LEU A 151 -20.65 -1.19 19.43
CA LEU A 151 -20.03 0.11 19.16
C LEU A 151 -20.42 0.58 17.75
N PRO A 152 -21.01 1.79 17.61
CA PRO A 152 -21.49 2.27 16.30
C PRO A 152 -20.41 2.27 15.21
N ARG A 153 -19.17 2.64 15.55
CA ARG A 153 -18.04 2.67 14.59
C ARG A 153 -17.79 1.32 13.92
N HIS A 154 -17.82 0.24 14.70
CA HIS A 154 -17.56 -1.10 14.17
C HIS A 154 -18.75 -1.58 13.34
N GLN A 155 -19.97 -1.33 13.80
CA GLN A 155 -21.18 -1.69 13.04
C GLN A 155 -21.21 -0.99 11.68
N GLN A 156 -20.86 0.30 11.62
CA GLN A 156 -20.77 1.07 10.39
C GLN A 156 -19.73 0.49 9.42
N ALA A 157 -18.52 0.20 9.89
CA ALA A 157 -17.48 -0.39 9.04
C ALA A 157 -17.88 -1.77 8.48
N LEU A 158 -18.54 -2.62 9.28
CA LEU A 158 -19.04 -3.92 8.82
C LEU A 158 -20.20 -3.79 7.83
N ARG A 159 -21.11 -2.83 8.03
CA ARG A 159 -22.19 -2.51 7.07
C ARG A 159 -21.65 -2.02 5.74
N ALA A 160 -20.68 -1.09 5.76
CA ALA A 160 -19.99 -0.64 4.57
C ALA A 160 -19.33 -1.81 3.80
N THR A 161 -18.73 -2.76 4.53
CA THR A 161 -18.13 -3.97 3.95
C THR A 161 -19.18 -4.88 3.30
N LEU A 162 -20.32 -5.11 3.97
CA LEU A 162 -21.46 -5.87 3.43
C LEU A 162 -22.09 -5.19 2.20
N ALA A 163 -22.16 -3.85 2.21
CA ALA A 163 -22.67 -3.06 1.09
C ALA A 163 -21.79 -3.24 -0.16
N MET A 164 -20.47 -3.09 -0.03
CA MET A 164 -19.54 -3.31 -1.15
C MET A 164 -19.58 -4.75 -1.66
N ALA A 165 -19.65 -5.74 -0.77
CA ALA A 165 -19.77 -7.14 -1.16
C ALA A 165 -21.08 -7.41 -1.95
N SER A 166 -22.20 -6.82 -1.53
CA SER A 166 -23.47 -6.91 -2.26
C SER A 166 -23.39 -6.25 -3.64
N ALA A 167 -22.75 -5.07 -3.72
CA ALA A 167 -22.56 -4.35 -4.97
C ALA A 167 -21.64 -5.11 -5.94
N LYS A 168 -20.60 -5.79 -5.43
CA LYS A 168 -19.71 -6.67 -6.20
C LYS A 168 -20.47 -7.84 -6.85
N GLU A 169 -21.54 -8.33 -6.21
CA GLU A 169 -22.43 -9.36 -6.76
C GLU A 169 -23.52 -8.81 -7.71
N GLY A 170 -23.48 -7.50 -8.02
CA GLY A 170 -24.51 -6.83 -8.81
C GLY A 170 -25.85 -6.70 -8.09
N ASP A 171 -25.88 -6.83 -6.76
CA ASP A 171 -27.06 -6.57 -5.94
C ASP A 171 -27.02 -5.16 -5.34
N ARG A 172 -27.29 -4.17 -6.20
CA ARG A 172 -27.34 -2.77 -5.79
C ARG A 172 -28.40 -2.50 -4.73
N ARG A 173 -29.55 -3.20 -4.77
CA ARG A 173 -30.62 -2.99 -3.79
C ARG A 173 -30.17 -3.39 -2.40
N SER A 174 -29.59 -4.58 -2.25
CA SER A 174 -29.03 -5.01 -0.97
C SER A 174 -27.88 -4.11 -0.53
N ALA A 175 -27.03 -3.68 -1.47
CA ALA A 175 -25.93 -2.77 -1.17
C ALA A 175 -26.40 -1.44 -0.55
N GLU A 176 -27.40 -0.78 -1.16
CA GLU A 176 -27.98 0.46 -0.62
C GLU A 176 -28.63 0.21 0.74
N ALA A 177 -29.36 -0.89 0.91
CA ALA A 177 -30.02 -1.21 2.18
C ALA A 177 -29.03 -1.54 3.32
N TRP A 178 -27.84 -2.06 3.01
CA TRP A 178 -26.77 -2.22 4.01
C TRP A 178 -26.15 -0.90 4.43
N LEU A 179 -26.02 0.05 3.49
CA LEU A 179 -25.36 1.34 3.69
C LEU A 179 -26.29 2.40 4.29
N GLU A 180 -27.61 2.32 4.02
CA GLU A 180 -28.64 3.26 4.49
C GLU A 180 -28.53 3.63 5.97
N PRO A 181 -28.25 2.70 6.91
CA PRO A 181 -28.19 3.04 8.33
C PRO A 181 -26.86 3.64 8.80
N CYS A 182 -25.87 3.76 7.91
CA CYS A 182 -24.56 4.32 8.25
C CYS A 182 -24.62 5.85 8.37
N ASP A 183 -23.80 6.40 9.26
CA ASP A 183 -23.60 7.84 9.40
C ASP A 183 -22.73 8.39 8.25
N PRO A 184 -23.26 9.25 7.38
CA PRO A 184 -22.48 9.86 6.29
C PRO A 184 -21.46 10.92 6.75
N ARG A 185 -21.52 11.32 8.02
CA ARG A 185 -20.73 12.41 8.64
C ARG A 185 -20.13 11.98 9.98
N ALA A 186 -19.68 10.72 10.07
CA ALA A 186 -19.01 10.24 11.27
C ALA A 186 -17.82 11.13 11.67
N LEU A 187 -17.58 11.27 12.98
CA LEU A 187 -16.45 12.03 13.55
C LEU A 187 -15.20 11.17 13.74
N ASP A 188 -15.34 9.86 13.55
CA ASP A 188 -14.27 8.87 13.60
C ASP A 188 -13.80 8.56 12.18
N LEU A 189 -12.50 8.70 11.92
CA LEU A 189 -11.92 8.60 10.58
C LEU A 189 -12.15 7.22 9.96
N GLU A 190 -12.05 6.15 10.75
CA GLU A 190 -12.30 4.79 10.30
C GLU A 190 -13.74 4.62 9.77
N SER A 191 -14.72 5.11 10.53
CA SER A 191 -16.14 5.02 10.19
C SER A 191 -16.51 5.90 9.00
N ASP A 192 -16.01 7.14 8.95
CA ASP A 192 -16.23 8.08 7.84
C ASP A 192 -15.62 7.51 6.55
N SER A 193 -14.37 7.05 6.61
CA SER A 193 -13.67 6.44 5.47
C SER A 193 -14.37 5.18 4.97
N ALA A 194 -14.89 4.33 5.86
CA ALA A 194 -15.64 3.14 5.48
C ALA A 194 -16.92 3.50 4.71
N TYR A 195 -17.67 4.50 5.19
CA TYR A 195 -18.86 4.99 4.49
C TYR A 195 -18.51 5.59 3.13
N ARG A 196 -17.51 6.49 3.06
CA ARG A 196 -17.08 7.14 1.82
C ARG A 196 -16.63 6.14 0.77
N MET A 197 -15.80 5.18 1.17
CA MET A 197 -15.32 4.12 0.29
C MET A 197 -16.48 3.28 -0.24
N ALA A 198 -17.43 2.85 0.63
CA ALA A 198 -18.59 2.09 0.20
C ALA A 198 -19.50 2.89 -0.75
N ARG A 199 -19.79 4.16 -0.43
CA ARG A 199 -20.59 5.04 -1.28
C ARG A 199 -19.94 5.25 -2.65
N ALA A 200 -18.64 5.56 -2.68
CA ALA A 200 -17.85 5.71 -3.90
C ALA A 200 -17.85 4.41 -4.74
N TYR A 201 -17.77 3.26 -4.08
CA TYR A 201 -17.84 1.97 -4.75
C TYR A 201 -19.21 1.75 -5.41
N LEU A 202 -20.31 1.99 -4.68
CA LEU A 202 -21.67 1.86 -5.20
C LEU A 202 -21.94 2.86 -6.34
N ASP A 203 -21.45 4.10 -6.23
CA ASP A 203 -21.58 5.10 -7.28
C ASP A 203 -20.73 4.75 -8.52
N THR A 204 -19.56 4.14 -8.34
CA THR A 204 -18.77 3.57 -9.44
C THR A 204 -19.52 2.46 -10.16
N VAL A 205 -20.14 1.53 -9.42
CA VAL A 205 -21.00 0.47 -9.99
C VAL A 205 -22.18 1.08 -10.75
N ALA A 206 -22.71 2.20 -10.27
CA ALA A 206 -23.81 2.92 -10.92
C ALA A 206 -23.39 3.77 -12.12
N GLY A 207 -22.09 3.97 -12.36
CA GLY A 207 -21.56 4.89 -13.37
C GLY A 207 -21.71 6.37 -13.01
N ASP A 208 -21.96 6.71 -11.74
CA ASP A 208 -22.12 8.08 -11.24
C ASP A 208 -20.80 8.65 -10.73
N TYR A 209 -19.87 8.84 -11.66
CA TYR A 209 -18.52 9.33 -11.36
C TYR A 209 -18.46 10.72 -10.73
N PRO A 210 -19.34 11.69 -11.06
CA PRO A 210 -19.39 12.96 -10.34
C PRO A 210 -19.64 12.79 -8.84
N ARG A 211 -20.52 11.86 -8.44
CA ARG A 211 -20.74 11.58 -7.00
C ARG A 211 -19.56 10.91 -6.33
N VAL A 212 -18.80 10.08 -7.06
CA VAL A 212 -17.53 9.51 -6.55
C VAL A 212 -16.55 10.64 -6.18
N LEU A 213 -16.41 11.65 -7.03
CA LEU A 213 -15.53 12.79 -6.73
C LEU A 213 -16.11 13.72 -5.66
N ALA A 214 -17.43 13.86 -5.59
CA ALA A 214 -18.06 14.62 -4.51
C ALA A 214 -17.83 13.99 -3.12
N ILE A 215 -17.74 12.65 -3.04
CA ILE A 215 -17.52 11.95 -1.77
C ILE A 215 -16.04 11.76 -1.42
N LEU A 216 -15.16 11.55 -2.40
CA LEU A 216 -13.72 11.29 -2.18
C LEU A 216 -12.82 12.52 -2.39
N GLY A 217 -13.33 13.62 -2.92
CA GLY A 217 -12.50 14.72 -3.42
C GLY A 217 -11.82 14.38 -4.75
N ARG A 218 -11.29 15.39 -5.42
CA ARG A 218 -10.55 15.29 -6.69
C ARG A 218 -9.08 14.98 -6.46
N GLU A 219 -8.49 15.46 -5.37
CA GLU A 219 -7.09 15.24 -4.99
C GLU A 219 -7.02 14.38 -3.71
N ASP A 220 -5.83 13.87 -3.39
CA ASP A 220 -5.63 12.85 -2.34
C ASP A 220 -5.81 13.40 -0.90
N ASP A 221 -5.58 14.70 -0.69
CA ASP A 221 -5.57 15.37 0.62
C ASP A 221 -6.81 16.25 0.90
N GLU A 222 -7.72 16.36 -0.09
CA GLU A 222 -8.97 17.11 0.04
C GLU A 222 -9.89 16.51 1.11
N ILE A 223 -10.01 15.18 1.13
CA ILE A 223 -10.84 14.41 2.06
C ILE A 223 -9.93 13.44 2.81
N PRO A 224 -9.90 13.49 4.15
CA PRO A 224 -9.10 12.55 4.95
C PRO A 224 -9.68 11.15 4.83
N ILE A 225 -8.84 10.18 4.53
CA ILE A 225 -9.20 8.77 4.42
C ILE A 225 -8.22 7.98 5.27
N ALA A 226 -8.71 7.00 6.01
CA ALA A 226 -7.87 6.11 6.80
C ALA A 226 -6.91 5.31 5.91
N ASP A 227 -5.63 5.23 6.31
CA ASP A 227 -4.54 4.56 5.57
C ASP A 227 -4.95 3.23 4.92
N ALA A 228 -5.64 2.37 5.67
CA ALA A 228 -6.03 1.04 5.21
C ALA A 228 -7.00 1.04 4.01
N ARG A 229 -7.67 2.18 3.73
CA ARG A 229 -8.64 2.34 2.63
C ARG A 229 -8.11 3.20 1.49
N ASP A 230 -7.01 3.91 1.70
CA ASP A 230 -6.45 4.83 0.72
C ASP A 230 -6.17 4.21 -0.64
N PRO A 231 -5.54 3.03 -0.78
CA PRO A 231 -5.31 2.45 -2.10
C PRO A 231 -6.60 2.20 -2.87
N THR A 232 -7.67 1.81 -2.18
CA THR A 232 -8.97 1.59 -2.81
C THR A 232 -9.63 2.91 -3.20
N CYS A 233 -9.65 3.90 -2.30
CA CYS A 233 -10.20 5.22 -2.58
C CYS A 233 -9.44 5.94 -3.71
N ALA A 234 -8.11 5.86 -3.75
CA ALA A 234 -7.28 6.44 -4.80
C ALA A 234 -7.61 5.84 -6.18
N VAL A 235 -7.78 4.52 -6.28
CA VAL A 235 -8.18 3.85 -7.52
C VAL A 235 -9.60 4.24 -7.94
N LEU A 236 -10.56 4.30 -7.02
CA LEU A 236 -11.93 4.73 -7.33
C LEU A 236 -11.98 6.20 -7.80
N ARG A 237 -11.22 7.08 -7.14
CA ARG A 237 -11.06 8.49 -7.52
C ARG A 237 -10.45 8.65 -8.91
N ALA A 238 -9.33 7.97 -9.16
CA ALA A 238 -8.67 8.00 -10.47
C ALA A 238 -9.57 7.44 -11.57
N ASN A 239 -10.30 6.35 -11.30
CA ASN A 239 -11.26 5.81 -12.26
C ASN A 239 -12.36 6.82 -12.57
N ALA A 240 -12.91 7.52 -11.56
CA ALA A 240 -13.91 8.56 -11.79
C ALA A 240 -13.37 9.72 -12.63
N LEU A 241 -12.14 10.19 -12.37
CA LEU A 241 -11.47 11.21 -13.18
C LEU A 241 -11.29 10.76 -14.64
N GLU A 242 -10.78 9.54 -14.86
CA GLU A 242 -10.58 8.97 -16.21
C GLU A 242 -11.92 8.86 -16.96
N ARG A 243 -12.98 8.40 -16.30
CA ARG A 243 -14.31 8.24 -16.90
C ARG A 243 -14.98 9.57 -17.21
N MET A 244 -14.58 10.65 -16.55
CA MET A 244 -14.99 12.02 -16.84
C MET A 244 -14.10 12.71 -17.91
N GLY A 245 -13.12 12.00 -18.48
CA GLY A 245 -12.21 12.52 -19.50
C GLY A 245 -10.98 13.24 -18.95
N ASP A 246 -10.82 13.32 -17.63
CA ASP A 246 -9.66 13.92 -16.95
C ASP A 246 -8.56 12.87 -16.73
N LEU A 247 -7.97 12.42 -17.84
CA LEU A 247 -6.94 11.39 -17.81
C LEU A 247 -5.67 11.85 -17.07
N GLU A 248 -5.31 13.13 -17.15
CA GLU A 248 -4.14 13.68 -16.46
C GLU A 248 -4.35 13.72 -14.94
N GLY A 249 -5.54 14.16 -14.48
CA GLY A 249 -5.91 14.10 -13.07
C GLY A 249 -5.89 12.67 -12.54
N ALA A 250 -6.41 11.71 -13.31
CA ALA A 250 -6.39 10.28 -12.93
C ALA A 250 -4.96 9.75 -12.75
N VAL A 251 -4.06 10.05 -13.70
CA VAL A 251 -2.64 9.66 -13.63
C VAL A 251 -1.98 10.27 -12.41
N ARG A 252 -2.19 11.58 -12.17
CA ARG A 252 -1.62 12.29 -11.01
C ARG A 252 -2.09 11.72 -9.68
N ALA A 253 -3.38 11.38 -9.55
CA ALA A 253 -3.93 10.78 -8.34
C ALA A 253 -3.26 9.44 -8.01
N LEU A 254 -3.10 8.56 -9.02
CA LEU A 254 -2.43 7.27 -8.85
C LEU A 254 -0.93 7.43 -8.56
N SER A 255 -0.22 8.26 -9.33
CA SER A 255 1.23 8.43 -9.16
C SER A 255 1.59 9.07 -7.81
N THR A 256 0.78 10.02 -7.34
CA THR A 256 0.95 10.64 -6.01
C THR A 256 0.84 9.57 -4.93
N ARG A 257 -0.16 8.69 -5.01
CA ARG A 257 -0.32 7.60 -4.04
C ARG A 257 0.82 6.58 -4.10
N MET A 258 1.26 6.18 -5.30
CA MET A 258 2.45 5.32 -5.45
C MET A 258 3.70 5.97 -4.84
N GLY A 259 3.82 7.29 -4.93
CA GLY A 259 4.93 8.03 -4.34
C GLY A 259 4.92 8.06 -2.81
N LYS A 260 3.74 8.19 -2.18
CA LYS A 260 3.60 8.29 -0.71
C LYS A 260 3.92 6.98 0.01
N GLU A 261 3.39 5.86 -0.47
CA GLU A 261 3.58 4.54 0.14
C GLU A 261 4.80 3.78 -0.42
N GLY A 262 5.48 4.36 -1.41
CA GLY A 262 6.52 3.70 -2.15
C GLY A 262 6.03 2.44 -2.87
N PRO A 263 6.88 1.42 -3.02
CA PRO A 263 6.56 0.17 -3.71
C PRO A 263 5.35 -0.59 -3.15
N GLY A 264 5.09 -0.49 -1.83
CA GLY A 264 3.88 -1.01 -1.20
C GLY A 264 2.60 -0.46 -1.83
N GLY A 265 2.56 0.85 -2.12
CA GLY A 265 1.40 1.53 -2.70
C GLY A 265 1.07 1.06 -4.11
N ARG A 266 2.10 0.82 -4.93
CA ARG A 266 1.90 0.23 -6.26
C ARG A 266 1.24 -1.14 -6.15
N MET A 267 1.79 -2.03 -5.32
CA MET A 267 1.26 -3.39 -5.15
C MET A 267 -0.17 -3.38 -4.60
N ALA A 268 -0.46 -2.48 -3.65
CA ALA A 268 -1.79 -2.32 -3.09
C ALA A 268 -2.81 -1.91 -4.17
N MET A 269 -2.47 -0.95 -5.02
CA MET A 269 -3.36 -0.52 -6.12
C MET A 269 -3.55 -1.60 -7.20
N GLU A 270 -2.49 -2.29 -7.61
CA GLU A 270 -2.60 -3.43 -8.54
C GLU A 270 -3.53 -4.51 -7.97
N ARG A 271 -3.41 -4.82 -6.66
CA ARG A 271 -4.31 -5.75 -5.96
C ARG A 271 -5.75 -5.25 -5.87
N THR A 272 -5.96 -3.95 -5.66
CA THR A 272 -7.30 -3.34 -5.69
C THR A 272 -7.94 -3.50 -7.06
N ILE A 273 -7.23 -3.20 -8.14
CA ILE A 273 -7.76 -3.33 -9.51
C ILE A 273 -8.08 -4.80 -9.81
N GLU A 274 -7.19 -5.71 -9.42
CA GLU A 274 -7.35 -7.15 -9.59
C GLU A 274 -8.59 -7.70 -8.87
N SER A 275 -8.76 -7.34 -7.59
CA SER A 275 -9.90 -7.79 -6.76
C SER A 275 -11.25 -7.21 -7.21
N HIS A 276 -11.23 -6.22 -8.10
CA HIS A 276 -12.41 -5.54 -8.65
C HIS A 276 -12.43 -5.50 -10.19
N ARG A 277 -11.84 -6.52 -10.84
CA ARG A 277 -11.79 -6.64 -12.31
C ARG A 277 -13.11 -6.36 -13.02
N GLN A 278 -14.24 -6.73 -12.42
CA GLN A 278 -15.58 -6.52 -12.98
C GLN A 278 -15.95 -5.03 -13.21
N LEU A 279 -15.26 -4.10 -12.53
CA LEU A 279 -15.51 -2.66 -12.68
C LEU A 279 -14.65 -2.01 -13.77
N ALA A 280 -13.70 -2.74 -14.37
CA ALA A 280 -12.75 -2.20 -15.35
C ALA A 280 -12.14 -0.87 -14.88
N LEU A 281 -11.55 -0.87 -13.68
CA LEU A 281 -10.99 0.31 -13.03
C LEU A 281 -9.72 0.77 -13.74
N CYS A 282 -9.63 2.07 -14.03
CA CYS A 282 -8.42 2.75 -14.52
C CYS A 282 -7.76 2.09 -15.75
N PRO A 283 -8.49 1.75 -16.83
CA PRO A 283 -7.96 0.94 -17.92
C PRO A 283 -6.77 1.62 -18.64
N SER A 284 -6.73 2.96 -18.67
CA SER A 284 -5.66 3.72 -19.33
C SER A 284 -4.76 4.43 -18.32
N SER A 285 -5.34 5.03 -17.27
CA SER A 285 -4.58 5.84 -16.30
C SER A 285 -3.58 5.02 -15.48
N MET A 286 -3.90 3.75 -15.16
CA MET A 286 -2.98 2.92 -14.36
C MET A 286 -1.66 2.66 -15.08
N LEU A 287 -1.71 2.31 -16.37
CA LEU A 287 -0.49 2.06 -17.14
C LEU A 287 0.38 3.33 -17.23
N ARG A 288 -0.23 4.48 -17.52
CA ARG A 288 0.48 5.77 -17.60
C ARG A 288 1.02 6.21 -16.24
N ALA A 289 0.29 5.96 -15.15
CA ALA A 289 0.75 6.26 -13.80
C ALA A 289 1.94 5.38 -13.39
N LEU A 290 1.94 4.10 -13.78
CA LEU A 290 3.09 3.21 -13.59
C LEU A 290 4.32 3.72 -14.33
N GLU A 291 4.17 4.14 -15.58
CA GLU A 291 5.27 4.74 -16.37
C GLU A 291 5.79 6.02 -15.71
N ALA A 292 4.90 6.94 -15.36
CA ALA A 292 5.25 8.20 -14.68
C ALA A 292 5.95 7.95 -13.33
N HIS A 293 5.46 6.98 -12.54
CA HIS A 293 6.06 6.61 -11.27
C HIS A 293 7.45 5.99 -11.46
N VAL A 294 7.64 5.14 -12.49
CA VAL A 294 8.96 4.59 -12.84
C VAL A 294 9.92 5.68 -13.30
N GLU A 295 9.44 6.67 -14.07
CA GLU A 295 10.25 7.82 -14.48
C GLU A 295 10.67 8.70 -13.31
N GLN A 296 9.74 8.98 -12.38
CA GLN A 296 10.01 9.73 -11.15
C GLN A 296 10.96 8.94 -10.24
N ALA A 297 10.75 7.65 -10.06
CA ALA A 297 11.66 6.81 -9.31
C ALA A 297 13.06 6.79 -9.97
N ALA A 298 13.15 6.76 -11.30
CA ALA A 298 14.41 6.82 -12.01
C ALA A 298 15.14 8.17 -11.84
N SER A 299 14.40 9.29 -11.83
CA SER A 299 14.99 10.62 -11.60
C SER A 299 15.50 10.78 -10.17
N VAL A 300 14.75 10.28 -9.17
CA VAL A 300 15.17 10.23 -7.77
C VAL A 300 16.40 9.34 -7.61
N ALA A 301 16.47 8.18 -8.28
CA ALA A 301 17.66 7.31 -8.26
C ALA A 301 18.90 8.00 -8.81
N MET A 302 18.72 8.71 -9.93
CA MET A 302 19.78 9.47 -10.57
C MET A 302 20.28 10.57 -9.63
N ALA A 303 19.38 11.26 -8.92
CA ALA A 303 19.74 12.28 -7.95
C ALA A 303 20.46 11.69 -6.72
N SER A 304 19.94 10.59 -6.15
CA SER A 304 20.46 9.98 -4.92
C SER A 304 21.82 9.30 -5.10
N GLN A 305 22.11 8.73 -6.27
CA GLN A 305 23.45 8.22 -6.59
C GLN A 305 24.44 9.31 -7.01
N GLY A 306 24.12 10.57 -6.67
CA GLY A 306 24.99 11.70 -6.95
C GLY A 306 25.09 12.02 -8.43
N GLY A 307 24.14 11.63 -9.27
CA GLY A 307 24.13 12.00 -10.70
C GLY A 307 24.03 13.52 -10.89
N GLY A 308 23.33 14.22 -10.00
CA GLY A 308 23.32 15.70 -9.95
C GLY A 308 24.69 16.28 -9.57
N ALA A 309 25.27 15.81 -8.47
CA ALA A 309 26.61 16.20 -8.03
C ALA A 309 27.68 15.85 -9.07
N GLY A 310 27.54 14.70 -9.75
CA GLY A 310 28.43 14.21 -10.78
C GLY A 310 28.44 15.11 -12.01
N LYS A 311 27.27 15.62 -12.45
CA LYS A 311 27.20 16.64 -13.52
C LYS A 311 27.94 17.93 -13.12
N LEU A 312 27.74 18.40 -11.89
CA LEU A 312 28.40 19.60 -11.38
C LEU A 312 29.92 19.41 -11.27
N MET A 313 30.38 18.30 -10.71
CA MET A 313 31.80 17.96 -10.60
C MET A 313 32.45 17.78 -11.97
N LEU A 314 31.76 17.15 -12.92
CA LEU A 314 32.27 17.00 -14.28
C LEU A 314 32.40 18.35 -14.98
N GLY A 315 31.42 19.25 -14.81
CA GLY A 315 31.50 20.63 -15.31
C GLY A 315 32.60 21.45 -14.63
N LEU A 316 32.74 21.36 -13.31
CA LEU A 316 33.78 22.05 -12.54
C LEU A 316 35.18 21.55 -12.90
N GLY A 317 35.34 20.23 -13.05
CA GLY A 317 36.60 19.62 -13.48
C GLY A 317 37.00 20.09 -14.88
N ALA A 318 36.06 20.13 -15.83
CA ALA A 318 36.29 20.70 -17.15
C ALA A 318 36.67 22.19 -17.09
N LEU A 319 36.02 22.97 -16.22
CA LEU A 319 36.35 24.38 -16.01
C LEU A 319 37.77 24.56 -15.46
N PHE A 320 38.21 23.74 -14.51
CA PHE A 320 39.58 23.79 -13.99
C PHE A 320 40.62 23.45 -15.05
N ILE A 321 40.36 22.47 -15.92
CA ILE A 321 41.26 22.11 -17.02
C ILE A 321 41.35 23.24 -18.05
N VAL A 322 40.23 23.86 -18.42
CA VAL A 322 40.23 24.99 -19.35
C VAL A 322 40.88 26.22 -18.72
N GLY A 323 40.55 26.50 -17.46
CA GLY A 323 41.10 27.61 -16.69
C GLY A 323 42.60 27.49 -16.50
N SER A 324 43.13 26.29 -16.20
CA SER A 324 44.56 26.05 -16.08
C SER A 324 45.29 26.24 -17.40
N LEU A 325 44.69 25.84 -18.52
CA LEU A 325 45.25 26.04 -19.85
C LEU A 325 45.33 27.54 -20.20
N ILE A 326 44.27 28.30 -19.91
CA ILE A 326 44.24 29.76 -20.11
C ILE A 326 45.26 30.46 -19.20
N TYR A 327 45.27 30.11 -17.91
CA TYR A 327 46.22 30.65 -16.94
C TYR A 327 47.67 30.36 -17.34
N GLY A 328 47.95 29.13 -17.78
CA GLY A 328 49.24 28.70 -18.33
C GLY A 328 49.70 29.57 -19.49
N VAL A 329 48.84 29.77 -20.49
CA VAL A 329 49.16 30.59 -21.67
C VAL A 329 49.39 32.06 -21.29
N VAL A 330 48.47 32.65 -20.52
CA VAL A 330 48.55 34.08 -20.13
C VAL A 330 49.78 34.33 -19.26
N GLY A 331 50.01 33.50 -18.24
CA GLY A 331 51.14 33.65 -17.33
C GLY A 331 52.49 33.49 -18.04
N THR A 332 52.58 32.57 -19.00
CA THR A 332 53.78 32.41 -19.85
C THR A 332 54.03 33.67 -20.69
N LEU A 333 52.98 34.25 -21.30
CA LEU A 333 53.10 35.50 -22.05
C LEU A 333 53.45 36.71 -21.17
N ALA A 334 53.04 36.71 -19.91
CA ALA A 334 53.30 37.77 -18.94
C ALA A 334 54.65 37.66 -18.20
N GLY A 335 55.39 36.56 -18.38
CA GLY A 335 56.71 36.35 -17.77
C GLY A 335 56.68 36.01 -16.28
N TRP A 336 55.58 35.42 -15.78
CA TRP A 336 55.51 34.91 -14.40
C TRP A 336 56.30 33.60 -14.28
N SER A 337 57.13 33.44 -13.25
CA SER A 337 58.06 32.30 -13.12
C SER A 337 57.42 30.99 -12.68
N ASP A 338 56.30 31.05 -11.95
CA ASP A 338 55.76 29.89 -11.21
C ASP A 338 54.47 29.31 -11.84
N VAL A 339 54.10 29.80 -13.03
CA VAL A 339 52.82 29.50 -13.70
C VAL A 339 52.66 28.03 -14.05
N ALA A 340 53.77 27.37 -14.40
CA ALA A 340 53.75 25.99 -14.89
C ALA A 340 53.34 25.01 -13.77
N GLU A 341 53.84 25.19 -12.55
CA GLU A 341 53.51 24.33 -11.42
C GLU A 341 52.05 24.49 -11.00
N ASP A 342 51.57 25.74 -10.89
CA ASP A 342 50.18 26.05 -10.56
C ASP A 342 49.22 25.52 -11.64
N ALA A 343 49.54 25.74 -12.92
CA ALA A 343 48.72 25.23 -14.03
C ALA A 343 48.65 23.70 -14.04
N LEU A 344 49.73 23.00 -13.71
CA LEU A 344 49.73 21.54 -13.59
C LEU A 344 48.88 21.07 -12.42
N ALA A 345 48.98 21.72 -11.25
CA ALA A 345 48.16 21.39 -10.09
C ALA A 345 46.67 21.56 -10.36
N PHE A 346 46.25 22.68 -10.97
CA PHE A 346 44.85 22.90 -11.37
C PHE A 346 44.38 21.90 -12.42
N SER A 347 45.21 21.57 -13.41
CA SER A 347 44.86 20.58 -14.43
C SER A 347 44.64 19.20 -13.82
N PHE A 348 45.53 18.77 -12.91
CA PHE A 348 45.42 17.48 -12.23
C PHE A 348 44.17 17.42 -11.34
N GLY A 349 43.94 18.47 -10.54
CA GLY A 349 42.72 18.60 -9.74
C GLY A 349 41.45 18.56 -10.59
N GLY A 350 41.48 19.23 -11.75
CA GLY A 350 40.38 19.23 -12.72
C GLY A 350 40.11 17.84 -13.33
N VAL A 351 41.15 17.11 -13.74
CA VAL A 351 41.03 15.74 -14.27
C VAL A 351 40.49 14.79 -13.21
N LEU A 352 41.01 14.84 -11.98
CA LEU A 352 40.54 14.00 -10.88
C LEU A 352 39.05 14.27 -10.57
N THR A 353 38.68 15.55 -10.47
CA THR A 353 37.29 15.96 -10.22
C THR A 353 36.36 15.51 -11.35
N ALA A 354 36.79 15.65 -12.61
CA ALA A 354 36.02 15.20 -13.76
C ALA A 354 35.87 13.67 -13.82
N ALA A 355 36.90 12.91 -13.45
CA ALA A 355 36.86 11.45 -13.41
C ALA A 355 35.89 10.95 -12.32
N ILE A 356 35.94 11.52 -11.12
CA ILE A 356 35.01 11.22 -10.03
C ILE A 356 33.57 11.60 -10.45
N GLY A 357 33.39 12.81 -10.95
CA GLY A 357 32.09 13.31 -11.42
C GLY A 357 31.50 12.44 -12.55
N GLY A 358 32.35 11.99 -13.48
CA GLY A 358 32.00 11.04 -14.53
C GLY A 358 31.52 9.71 -13.95
N GLY A 359 32.28 9.10 -13.04
CA GLY A 359 31.90 7.84 -12.39
C GLY A 359 30.52 7.91 -11.70
N MET A 360 30.25 8.99 -10.98
CA MET A 360 28.96 9.24 -10.32
C MET A 360 27.83 9.44 -11.34
N PHE A 361 28.08 10.22 -12.40
CA PHE A 361 27.13 10.45 -13.49
C PHE A 361 26.72 9.15 -14.19
N TRP A 362 27.68 8.30 -14.55
CA TRP A 362 27.44 7.01 -15.19
C TRP A 362 26.70 6.03 -14.26
N SER A 363 27.07 6.01 -12.97
CA SER A 363 26.39 5.19 -11.96
C SER A 363 24.92 5.60 -11.81
N GLY A 364 24.64 6.91 -11.72
CA GLY A 364 23.26 7.42 -11.67
C GLY A 364 22.46 7.12 -12.94
N HIS A 365 23.06 7.21 -14.13
CA HIS A 365 22.41 6.81 -15.38
C HIS A 365 22.11 5.32 -15.42
N LYS A 366 23.04 4.48 -14.95
CA LYS A 366 22.86 3.03 -14.86
C LYS A 366 21.73 2.67 -13.90
N ALA A 367 21.66 3.29 -12.72
CA ALA A 367 20.56 3.08 -11.78
C ALA A 367 19.21 3.51 -12.37
N ALA A 368 19.15 4.68 -13.02
CA ALA A 368 17.96 5.15 -13.71
C ALA A 368 17.53 4.19 -14.83
N TYR A 369 18.48 3.69 -15.62
CA TYR A 369 18.24 2.71 -16.67
C TYR A 369 17.69 1.39 -16.11
N LEU A 370 18.30 0.85 -15.04
CA LEU A 370 17.84 -0.38 -14.39
C LEU A 370 16.43 -0.23 -13.79
N ARG A 371 16.05 0.95 -13.29
CA ARG A 371 14.67 1.20 -12.85
C ARG A 371 13.67 1.17 -14.00
N ARG A 372 14.03 1.76 -15.15
CA ARG A 372 13.14 1.85 -16.33
C ARG A 372 13.04 0.55 -17.12
N HIS A 373 14.18 -0.08 -17.38
CA HIS A 373 14.30 -1.18 -18.35
C HIS A 373 14.79 -2.48 -17.71
N GLY A 374 15.10 -2.49 -16.41
CA GLY A 374 15.56 -3.68 -15.71
C GLY A 374 14.47 -4.74 -15.64
N LEU A 375 14.84 -5.96 -15.98
CA LEU A 375 14.00 -7.15 -15.83
C LEU A 375 13.88 -7.50 -14.35
N ARG A 376 12.68 -7.83 -13.89
CA ARG A 376 12.45 -8.30 -12.52
C ARG A 376 13.12 -9.66 -12.32
N ALA A 377 13.81 -9.81 -11.19
CA ALA A 377 14.38 -11.06 -10.74
C ALA A 377 14.28 -11.17 -9.21
N ARG A 378 14.53 -12.36 -8.69
CA ARG A 378 14.73 -12.57 -7.25
C ARG A 378 16.21 -12.81 -6.99
N GLY A 379 16.70 -12.45 -5.81
CA GLY A 379 18.08 -12.72 -5.41
C GLY A 379 18.16 -13.26 -4.00
N VAL A 380 18.97 -14.29 -3.76
CA VAL A 380 19.28 -14.74 -2.39
C VAL A 380 20.61 -14.12 -1.97
N VAL A 381 20.63 -13.42 -0.84
CA VAL A 381 21.88 -12.85 -0.30
C VAL A 381 22.87 -13.96 0.02
N LYS A 382 24.07 -13.89 -0.56
CA LYS A 382 25.19 -14.79 -0.25
C LYS A 382 26.13 -14.20 0.78
N GLY A 383 26.41 -12.91 0.67
CA GLY A 383 27.34 -12.23 1.56
C GLY A 383 27.26 -10.72 1.41
N ILE A 384 27.72 -10.03 2.45
CA ILE A 384 27.77 -8.58 2.50
C ILE A 384 29.16 -8.19 3.01
N GLN A 385 29.84 -7.34 2.25
CA GLN A 385 31.19 -6.90 2.57
C GLN A 385 31.26 -5.37 2.56
N ARG A 386 31.95 -4.78 3.55
CA ARG A 386 32.25 -3.34 3.55
C ARG A 386 33.23 -3.04 2.40
N THR A 387 32.95 -2.00 1.60
CA THR A 387 33.88 -1.58 0.54
C THR A 387 35.02 -0.69 1.07
N GLY A 388 34.94 -0.28 2.33
CA GLY A 388 35.86 0.70 2.94
C GLY A 388 35.51 2.16 2.61
N THR A 389 34.39 2.42 1.94
CA THR A 389 33.88 3.77 1.65
C THR A 389 32.69 4.08 2.56
N GLU A 390 32.65 5.28 3.12
CA GLU A 390 31.53 5.77 3.93
C GLU A 390 31.11 7.16 3.39
N ILE A 391 29.80 7.45 3.36
CA ILE A 391 29.26 8.76 2.97
C ILE A 391 28.36 9.22 4.09
N ASN A 392 28.73 10.33 4.76
CA ASN A 392 28.02 10.85 5.94
C ASN A 392 27.82 9.77 7.02
N ASP A 393 28.89 9.05 7.38
CA ASP A 393 28.89 7.95 8.35
C ASP A 393 28.01 6.73 7.98
N VAL A 394 27.48 6.69 6.74
CA VAL A 394 26.78 5.54 6.20
C VAL A 394 27.72 4.71 5.33
N PRO A 395 27.99 3.44 5.68
CA PRO A 395 28.92 2.62 4.92
C PRO A 395 28.33 2.21 3.56
N VAL A 396 29.18 2.21 2.54
CA VAL A 396 28.93 1.56 1.27
C VAL A 396 29.28 0.08 1.43
N MET A 397 28.29 -0.77 1.19
CA MET A 397 28.44 -2.22 1.26
C MET A 397 28.32 -2.81 -0.14
N GLU A 398 29.10 -3.85 -0.41
CA GLU A 398 28.95 -4.73 -1.55
C GLU A 398 28.12 -5.96 -1.13
N VAL A 399 26.97 -6.13 -1.76
CA VAL A 399 26.06 -7.26 -1.52
C VAL A 399 26.22 -8.23 -2.67
N THR A 400 26.65 -9.45 -2.36
CA THR A 400 26.70 -10.55 -3.34
C THR A 400 25.42 -11.36 -3.22
N VAL A 401 24.76 -11.60 -4.36
CA VAL A 401 23.48 -12.33 -4.42
C VAL A 401 23.53 -13.42 -5.48
N THR A 402 22.82 -14.51 -5.24
CA THR A 402 22.47 -15.47 -6.29
C THR A 402 21.17 -15.04 -6.93
N VAL A 403 21.24 -14.56 -8.16
CA VAL A 403 20.10 -14.08 -8.95
C VAL A 403 19.37 -15.28 -9.55
N MET A 404 18.05 -15.30 -9.33
CA MET A 404 17.10 -16.25 -9.88
C MET A 404 16.17 -15.50 -10.83
N ARG A 405 16.26 -15.81 -12.13
CA ARG A 405 15.45 -15.22 -13.19
C ARG A 405 14.84 -16.33 -14.03
N ASP A 406 13.55 -16.20 -14.34
CA ASP A 406 12.85 -17.19 -15.16
C ASP A 406 13.58 -17.39 -16.50
N GLY A 407 13.79 -18.65 -16.87
CA GLY A 407 14.46 -19.05 -18.11
C GLY A 407 15.99 -18.97 -18.11
N LEU A 408 16.64 -18.60 -17.01
CA LEU A 408 18.10 -18.69 -16.86
C LEU A 408 18.51 -19.55 -15.66
N PRO A 409 19.66 -20.25 -15.73
CA PRO A 409 20.25 -20.87 -14.55
C PRO A 409 20.62 -19.78 -13.52
N PRO A 410 20.53 -20.07 -12.20
CA PRO A 410 20.96 -19.14 -11.17
C PRO A 410 22.42 -18.72 -11.36
N TYR A 411 22.72 -17.45 -11.16
CA TYR A 411 24.07 -16.89 -11.33
C TYR A 411 24.39 -15.87 -10.24
N GLU A 412 25.67 -15.65 -9.98
CA GLU A 412 26.12 -14.69 -8.97
C GLU A 412 26.31 -13.30 -9.57
N ALA A 413 25.89 -12.28 -8.85
CA ALA A 413 26.14 -10.89 -9.16
C ALA A 413 26.30 -10.09 -7.86
N SER A 414 26.97 -8.94 -7.95
CA SER A 414 27.11 -8.03 -6.82
C SER A 414 26.64 -6.62 -7.17
N PHE A 415 26.18 -5.89 -6.15
CA PHE A 415 25.89 -4.46 -6.26
C PHE A 415 26.40 -3.72 -5.03
N ARG A 416 26.70 -2.44 -5.21
CA ARG A 416 27.13 -1.54 -4.13
C ARG A 416 25.98 -0.63 -3.74
N GLN A 417 25.72 -0.51 -2.44
CA GLN A 417 24.67 0.33 -1.91
C GLN A 417 25.09 0.96 -0.57
N LEU A 418 24.72 2.23 -0.39
CA LEU A 418 24.75 2.89 0.91
C LEU A 418 23.73 2.21 1.82
N MET A 419 24.20 1.66 2.93
CA MET A 419 23.39 0.80 3.77
C MET A 419 23.24 1.41 5.16
N GLU A 420 22.06 1.94 5.44
CA GLU A 420 21.68 2.35 6.79
C GLU A 420 21.57 1.13 7.71
N ALA A 421 21.75 1.32 9.01
CA ALA A 421 21.76 0.23 9.99
C ALA A 421 20.49 -0.63 9.95
N GLN A 422 19.32 -0.01 9.67
CA GLN A 422 18.05 -0.72 9.52
C GLN A 422 18.03 -1.63 8.29
N LEU A 423 18.50 -1.14 7.13
CA LEU A 423 18.59 -1.95 5.91
C LEU A 423 19.61 -3.08 6.09
N GLN A 424 20.72 -2.82 6.78
CA GLN A 424 21.74 -3.84 7.07
C GLN A 424 21.18 -5.00 7.89
N ALA A 425 20.29 -4.71 8.86
CA ALA A 425 19.63 -5.75 9.65
C ALA A 425 18.65 -6.62 8.84
N GLN A 426 18.10 -6.09 7.75
CA GLN A 426 17.18 -6.82 6.87
C GLN A 426 17.90 -7.69 5.82
N LEU A 427 19.14 -7.34 5.49
CA LEU A 427 19.94 -8.04 4.49
C LEU A 427 20.84 -9.09 5.16
N LEU A 428 20.26 -10.20 5.61
CA LEU A 428 21.04 -11.34 6.12
C LEU A 428 21.30 -12.36 5.01
N PRO A 429 22.44 -13.10 5.03
CA PRO A 429 22.65 -14.22 4.13
C PRO A 429 21.46 -15.20 4.17
N GLY A 430 21.00 -15.60 3.00
CA GLY A 430 19.81 -16.45 2.82
C GLY A 430 18.49 -15.70 2.61
N VAL A 431 18.44 -14.39 2.85
CA VAL A 431 17.23 -13.58 2.59
C VAL A 431 17.01 -13.41 1.09
N GLU A 432 15.75 -13.58 0.65
CA GLU A 432 15.31 -13.27 -0.71
C GLU A 432 15.02 -11.77 -0.88
N LEU A 433 15.52 -11.18 -1.96
CA LEU A 433 15.35 -9.78 -2.31
C LEU A 433 14.77 -9.64 -3.72
N PRO A 434 13.89 -8.65 -3.97
CA PRO A 434 13.53 -8.28 -5.33
C PRO A 434 14.67 -7.48 -5.98
N LEU A 435 15.02 -7.85 -7.20
CA LEU A 435 16.10 -7.25 -7.96
C LEU A 435 15.62 -6.78 -9.34
N ARG A 436 16.31 -5.77 -9.86
CA ARG A 436 16.27 -5.39 -11.27
C ARG A 436 17.59 -5.74 -11.94
N VAL A 437 17.51 -6.47 -13.04
CA VAL A 437 18.65 -6.97 -13.80
C VAL A 437 18.70 -6.30 -15.17
N HIS A 438 19.88 -5.88 -15.60
CA HIS A 438 20.07 -5.34 -16.95
C HIS A 438 19.74 -6.42 -18.02
N PRO A 439 18.91 -6.13 -19.04
CA PRO A 439 18.50 -7.12 -20.04
C PRO A 439 19.67 -7.82 -20.76
N SER A 440 20.69 -7.05 -21.16
CA SER A 440 21.86 -7.55 -21.89
C SER A 440 23.14 -7.75 -21.05
N LYS A 441 23.15 -7.39 -19.76
CA LYS A 441 24.34 -7.47 -18.90
C LYS A 441 23.97 -8.08 -17.54
N PRO A 442 23.86 -9.42 -17.41
CA PRO A 442 23.31 -10.06 -16.22
C PRO A 442 24.01 -9.70 -14.89
N SER A 443 25.30 -9.35 -14.95
CA SER A 443 26.08 -8.91 -13.78
C SER A 443 25.69 -7.53 -13.25
N GLU A 444 24.95 -6.74 -14.04
CA GLU A 444 24.47 -5.43 -13.62
C GLU A 444 23.08 -5.57 -13.00
N ILE A 445 23.06 -5.52 -11.68
CA ILE A 445 21.85 -5.62 -10.87
C ILE A 445 21.68 -4.43 -9.94
N MET A 446 20.46 -4.20 -9.51
CA MET A 446 20.11 -3.19 -8.51
C MET A 446 19.00 -3.74 -7.61
N LEU A 447 19.08 -3.45 -6.31
CA LEU A 447 18.00 -3.73 -5.37
C LEU A 447 16.75 -2.92 -5.75
N GLU A 448 15.63 -3.60 -5.94
CA GLU A 448 14.32 -2.93 -6.00
C GLU A 448 13.92 -2.65 -4.56
N ILE A 449 14.39 -1.50 -4.02
CA ILE A 449 14.02 -1.06 -2.68
C ILE A 449 12.48 -1.03 -2.64
N ILE A 450 11.89 -1.85 -1.75
CA ILE A 450 10.45 -1.99 -1.46
C ILE A 450 9.99 -0.87 -0.53
#